data_AF-A0A8J2UJ68-F1
#
_entry.id   AF-A0A8J2UJ68-F1
#
_cell.length_a   1.000
_cell.length_b   1.000
_cell.length_c   1.000
_cell.angle_alpha   90.00
_cell.angle_beta   90.00
_cell.angle_gamma   90.00
#
_symmetry.space_group_name_H-M   'P 1'
#
loop_
_entity.id
_entity.type
_entity.pdbx_description
1 polymer ?
#
loop_
_entity_poly.entity_id
_entity_poly.type
_entity_poly.pdbx_seq_one_letter_code
_entity_poly.pdbx_strand_id
1 'polypeptide(L)'
;MSSPLPIWATEPVFIADPDPAWPEKARRLQTELSTFGLHNIEHVGSTAVPGLPAKPIIDLLAEVPSFDTVEAIAQTLRPEGWHYVPPELDQRPYRRLLIKVENDKRAVHLHIMLPGSKERKAEIEFRDLLFSDTRLRTEYARLKQNLAARYKNDREAYTDSKTSFIQNALAMAANTRIPIIFATNNQHKVTEIQSAIGNKLRVITLRDAGIDIDIPEPHDTLEANATEKSTTIHRLTGKNCFSEDTGLEVLALNGEPGVLSARYAGEDKSFEKNIAKLLQKLGDNPDRRARFRTVISLIYNNREYLFEGISDGHILHTPDGSEGFGYDPIFVPEGDTRSFARMTLEEKNHYSHRRKAADKLVAFIQTITNPPPPSA
;
A
#
# COMPACT_ATOMS: atom_id res chain seq x y z
N MET A 1 -31.67 -19.30 -30.55
CA MET A 1 -31.03 -18.26 -31.37
C MET A 1 -30.33 -17.32 -30.40
N SER A 2 -29.01 -17.21 -30.46
CA SER A 2 -28.28 -16.26 -29.59
C SER A 2 -28.71 -14.84 -29.97
N SER A 3 -29.12 -14.03 -28.99
CA SER A 3 -29.38 -12.61 -29.22
C SER A 3 -28.15 -11.96 -29.85
N PRO A 4 -28.31 -11.06 -30.83
CA PRO A 4 -27.17 -10.38 -31.43
C PRO A 4 -26.35 -9.68 -30.35
N LEU A 5 -25.02 -9.80 -30.43
CA LEU A 5 -24.11 -9.11 -29.52
C LEU A 5 -24.42 -7.61 -29.53
N PRO A 6 -24.39 -6.92 -28.38
CA PRO A 6 -24.66 -5.51 -28.33
C PRO A 6 -23.60 -4.72 -29.14
N ILE A 7 -23.96 -3.55 -29.67
CA ILE A 7 -23.08 -2.75 -30.55
C ILE A 7 -21.73 -2.46 -29.88
N TRP A 8 -21.75 -2.14 -28.58
CA TRP A 8 -20.55 -1.90 -27.77
C TRP A 8 -19.68 -3.17 -27.55
N ALA A 9 -20.15 -4.36 -27.91
CA ALA A 9 -19.34 -5.57 -27.87
C ALA A 9 -18.30 -5.61 -29.00
N THR A 10 -18.59 -5.00 -30.15
CA THR A 10 -17.82 -5.13 -31.40
C THR A 10 -17.16 -3.82 -31.86
N GLU A 11 -17.14 -2.79 -31.01
CA GLU A 11 -16.50 -1.50 -31.33
C GLU A 11 -15.01 -1.67 -31.70
N PRO A 12 -14.49 -0.95 -32.70
CA PRO A 12 -13.08 -1.01 -33.04
C PRO A 12 -12.21 -0.43 -31.92
N VAL A 13 -10.97 -0.89 -31.80
CA VAL A 13 -9.98 -0.32 -30.88
C VAL A 13 -9.62 1.09 -31.36
N PHE A 14 -9.85 2.07 -30.49
CA PHE A 14 -9.46 3.46 -30.71
C PHE A 14 -8.61 3.95 -29.52
N ILE A 15 -7.48 4.56 -29.81
CA ILE A 15 -6.58 5.17 -28.82
C ILE A 15 -6.71 6.68 -28.96
N ALA A 16 -7.20 7.31 -27.90
CA ALA A 16 -7.29 8.76 -27.76
C ALA A 16 -6.02 9.32 -27.14
N ASP A 17 -5.78 10.60 -27.39
CA ASP A 17 -4.78 11.38 -26.66
C ASP A 17 -5.12 11.43 -25.15
N PRO A 18 -4.12 11.64 -24.28
CA PRO A 18 -4.34 11.73 -22.84
C PRO A 18 -5.32 12.86 -22.50
N ASP A 19 -6.36 12.56 -21.72
CA ASP A 19 -7.35 13.54 -21.29
C ASP A 19 -7.20 13.85 -19.79
N PRO A 20 -6.94 15.12 -19.41
CA PRO A 20 -6.83 15.51 -18.00
C PRO A 20 -8.14 15.37 -17.21
N ALA A 21 -9.29 15.15 -17.87
CA ALA A 21 -10.57 14.93 -17.20
C ALA A 21 -10.76 13.49 -16.69
N TRP A 22 -9.97 12.51 -17.16
CA TRP A 22 -10.13 11.10 -16.75
C TRP A 22 -10.03 10.88 -15.23
N PRO A 23 -9.04 11.43 -14.51
CA PRO A 23 -8.94 11.23 -13.07
C PRO A 23 -10.13 11.82 -12.30
N GLU A 24 -10.66 12.96 -12.75
CA GLU A 24 -11.83 13.58 -12.13
C GLU A 24 -13.11 12.76 -12.40
N LYS A 25 -13.28 12.23 -13.62
CA LYS A 25 -14.37 11.30 -13.92
C LYS A 25 -14.29 10.04 -13.04
N ALA A 26 -13.09 9.49 -12.86
CA ALA A 26 -12.87 8.32 -12.00
C ALA A 26 -13.21 8.61 -10.53
N ARG A 27 -12.79 9.76 -9.98
CA ARG A 27 -13.14 10.16 -8.60
C ARG A 27 -14.64 10.23 -8.36
N ARG A 28 -15.40 10.80 -9.29
CA ARG A 28 -16.87 10.87 -9.18
C ARG A 28 -17.49 9.47 -9.17
N LEU A 29 -17.03 8.60 -10.07
CA LEU A 29 -17.49 7.20 -10.14
C LEU A 29 -17.12 6.42 -8.87
N GLN A 30 -15.93 6.65 -8.29
CA GLN A 30 -15.54 6.04 -7.01
C GLN A 30 -16.51 6.43 -5.89
N THR A 31 -16.84 7.71 -5.78
CA THR A 31 -17.83 8.20 -4.79
C THR A 31 -19.21 7.58 -5.03
N GLU A 32 -19.70 7.57 -6.27
CA GLU A 32 -20.99 6.97 -6.63
C GLU A 32 -21.03 5.48 -6.26
N LEU A 33 -20.05 4.70 -6.73
CA LEU A 33 -19.99 3.25 -6.56
C LEU A 33 -19.82 2.82 -5.09
N SER A 34 -19.19 3.65 -4.26
CA SER A 34 -19.04 3.37 -2.82
C SER A 34 -20.39 3.22 -2.08
N THR A 35 -21.46 3.80 -2.62
CA THR A 35 -22.81 3.70 -2.06
C THR A 35 -23.49 2.35 -2.32
N PHE A 36 -22.92 1.50 -3.17
CA PHE A 36 -23.47 0.21 -3.59
C PHE A 36 -22.76 -0.99 -2.95
N GLY A 37 -22.10 -0.81 -1.81
CA GLY A 37 -21.41 -1.90 -1.09
C GLY A 37 -20.11 -2.35 -1.74
N LEU A 38 -19.54 -1.52 -2.62
CA LEU A 38 -18.21 -1.71 -3.18
C LEU A 38 -17.18 -0.99 -2.31
N HIS A 39 -16.05 -1.64 -2.04
CA HIS A 39 -14.99 -1.10 -1.20
C HIS A 39 -13.68 -0.96 -1.96
N ASN A 40 -12.78 -0.13 -1.45
CA ASN A 40 -11.40 0.01 -1.95
C ASN A 40 -11.32 0.23 -3.47
N ILE A 41 -12.14 1.17 -3.96
CA ILE A 41 -12.30 1.44 -5.40
C ILE A 41 -11.09 2.23 -5.92
N GLU A 42 -10.36 1.69 -6.87
CA GLU A 42 -9.11 2.23 -7.40
C GLU A 42 -9.22 2.54 -8.89
N HIS A 43 -8.77 3.72 -9.33
CA HIS A 43 -8.60 4.02 -10.75
C HIS A 43 -7.33 3.36 -11.27
N VAL A 44 -7.46 2.48 -12.25
CA VAL A 44 -6.36 1.72 -12.86
C VAL A 44 -6.36 1.82 -14.38
N GLY A 45 -5.53 1.01 -15.02
CA GLY A 45 -5.38 0.99 -16.46
C GLY A 45 -4.67 2.25 -16.96
N SER A 46 -4.75 2.49 -18.27
CA SER A 46 -4.00 3.57 -18.90
C SER A 46 -4.59 4.96 -18.62
N THR A 47 -5.91 5.05 -18.39
CA THR A 47 -6.57 6.34 -18.12
C THR A 47 -6.24 6.91 -16.73
N ALA A 48 -5.69 6.07 -15.83
CA ALA A 48 -5.18 6.49 -14.53
C ALA A 48 -3.78 7.11 -14.57
N VAL A 49 -3.07 6.97 -15.70
CA VAL A 49 -1.67 7.40 -15.82
C VAL A 49 -1.60 8.71 -16.63
N PRO A 50 -1.16 9.83 -16.02
CA PRO A 50 -1.03 11.09 -16.73
C PRO A 50 -0.13 10.99 -17.96
N GLY A 51 -0.59 11.60 -19.07
CA GLY A 51 0.17 11.67 -20.32
C GLY A 51 0.24 10.36 -21.12
N LEU A 52 -0.48 9.30 -20.72
CA LEU A 52 -0.48 8.01 -21.43
C LEU A 52 -1.70 7.90 -22.37
N PRO A 53 -1.53 7.83 -23.71
CA PRO A 53 -2.64 7.63 -24.65
C PRO A 53 -3.39 6.32 -24.35
N ALA A 54 -4.71 6.32 -24.43
CA ALA A 54 -5.52 5.19 -23.97
C ALA A 54 -6.79 5.00 -24.80
N LYS A 55 -7.41 3.82 -24.67
CA LYS A 55 -8.84 3.72 -24.98
C LYS A 55 -9.57 4.64 -23.99
N PRO A 56 -10.53 5.47 -24.42
CA PRO A 56 -11.24 6.41 -23.55
C PRO A 56 -12.27 5.69 -22.67
N ILE A 57 -11.79 4.71 -21.90
CA ILE A 57 -12.55 3.85 -20.99
C ILE A 57 -11.88 3.98 -19.62
N ILE A 58 -12.65 4.38 -18.61
CA ILE A 58 -12.16 4.41 -17.23
C ILE A 58 -12.16 2.97 -16.71
N ASP A 59 -11.02 2.45 -16.27
CA ASP A 59 -10.93 1.14 -15.62
C ASP A 59 -10.87 1.34 -14.10
N LEU A 60 -11.85 0.79 -13.38
CA LEU A 60 -11.92 0.81 -11.91
C LEU A 60 -11.77 -0.61 -11.36
N LEU A 61 -10.96 -0.78 -10.31
CA LEU A 61 -10.97 -1.99 -9.49
C LEU A 61 -11.80 -1.74 -8.25
N ALA A 62 -12.61 -2.71 -7.83
CA ALA A 62 -13.32 -2.65 -6.54
C ALA A 62 -13.27 -4.01 -5.84
N GLU A 63 -13.49 -3.99 -4.53
CA GLU A 63 -13.52 -5.18 -3.69
C GLU A 63 -14.92 -5.50 -3.20
N VAL A 64 -15.19 -6.80 -3.10
CA VAL A 64 -16.36 -7.38 -2.42
C VAL A 64 -15.92 -8.55 -1.54
N PRO A 65 -16.57 -8.78 -0.39
CA PRO A 65 -16.20 -9.89 0.51
C PRO A 65 -16.48 -11.27 -0.11
N SER A 66 -17.48 -11.38 -1.00
CA SER A 66 -17.80 -12.59 -1.77
C SER A 66 -18.35 -12.20 -3.14
N PHE A 67 -18.13 -13.03 -4.16
CA PHE A 67 -18.76 -12.85 -5.47
C PHE A 67 -20.28 -13.07 -5.45
N ASP A 68 -20.82 -13.67 -4.40
CA ASP A 68 -22.26 -13.90 -4.25
C ASP A 68 -23.06 -12.59 -4.18
N THR A 69 -22.41 -11.48 -3.78
CA THR A 69 -23.06 -10.16 -3.70
C THR A 69 -23.12 -9.45 -5.04
N VAL A 70 -22.33 -9.88 -6.04
CA VAL A 70 -22.14 -9.12 -7.28
C VAL A 70 -23.40 -9.09 -8.13
N GLU A 71 -24.19 -10.16 -8.14
CA GLU A 71 -25.46 -10.20 -8.89
C GLU A 71 -26.44 -9.14 -8.38
N ALA A 72 -26.57 -9.00 -7.06
CA ALA A 72 -27.42 -7.98 -6.44
C ALA A 72 -26.90 -6.56 -6.76
N ILE A 73 -25.58 -6.35 -6.67
CA ILE A 73 -24.95 -5.08 -7.04
C ILE A 73 -25.21 -4.76 -8.52
N ALA A 74 -25.03 -5.72 -9.41
CA ALA A 74 -25.29 -5.56 -10.84
C ALA A 74 -26.75 -5.19 -11.14
N GLN A 75 -27.72 -5.77 -10.43
CA GLN A 75 -29.12 -5.41 -10.56
C GLN A 75 -29.38 -3.96 -10.15
N THR A 76 -28.75 -3.48 -9.07
CA THR A 76 -28.88 -2.08 -8.64
C THR A 76 -28.22 -1.09 -9.59
N LEU A 77 -27.13 -1.49 -10.25
CA LEU A 77 -26.41 -0.63 -11.20
C LEU A 77 -26.99 -0.66 -12.62
N ARG A 78 -27.81 -1.65 -12.95
CA ARG A 78 -28.39 -1.81 -14.29
C ARG A 78 -29.20 -0.60 -14.79
N PRO A 79 -30.05 0.05 -13.97
CA PRO A 79 -30.75 1.27 -14.38
C PRO A 79 -29.80 2.43 -14.73
N GLU A 80 -28.62 2.46 -14.13
CA GLU A 80 -27.56 3.45 -14.36
C GLU A 80 -26.69 3.12 -15.59
N GLY A 81 -27.12 2.19 -16.46
CA GLY A 81 -26.42 1.83 -17.69
C GLY A 81 -25.24 0.88 -17.50
N TRP A 82 -25.16 0.18 -16.37
CA TRP A 82 -24.17 -0.87 -16.15
C TRP A 82 -24.66 -2.23 -16.64
N HIS A 83 -23.77 -2.95 -17.31
CA HIS A 83 -24.04 -4.27 -17.85
C HIS A 83 -23.06 -5.28 -17.24
N TYR A 84 -23.59 -6.25 -16.51
CA TYR A 84 -22.80 -7.34 -15.98
C TYR A 84 -22.45 -8.34 -17.09
N VAL A 85 -21.16 -8.61 -17.25
CA VAL A 85 -20.64 -9.55 -18.23
C VAL A 85 -20.64 -10.95 -17.60
N PRO A 86 -21.38 -11.92 -18.18
CA PRO A 86 -21.38 -13.29 -17.70
C PRO A 86 -19.95 -13.85 -17.55
N PRO A 87 -19.61 -14.53 -16.45
CA PRO A 87 -18.28 -15.09 -16.23
C PRO A 87 -17.80 -16.04 -17.35
N GLU A 88 -18.73 -16.74 -17.99
CA GLU A 88 -18.47 -17.65 -19.12
C GLU A 88 -17.98 -16.90 -20.36
N LEU A 89 -18.41 -15.64 -20.51
CA LEU A 89 -17.95 -14.77 -21.60
C LEU A 89 -16.66 -14.04 -21.25
N ASP A 90 -16.48 -13.61 -19.99
CA ASP A 90 -15.27 -12.90 -19.57
C ASP A 90 -14.03 -13.82 -19.46
N GLN A 91 -14.25 -15.12 -19.20
CA GLN A 91 -13.20 -16.15 -19.11
C GLN A 91 -12.08 -15.83 -18.09
N ARG A 92 -12.36 -14.97 -17.11
CA ARG A 92 -11.44 -14.57 -16.04
C ARG A 92 -12.08 -14.86 -14.68
N PRO A 93 -11.90 -16.09 -14.15
CA PRO A 93 -12.65 -16.55 -12.97
C PRO A 93 -12.33 -15.74 -11.70
N TYR A 94 -11.17 -15.08 -11.68
CA TYR A 94 -10.69 -14.24 -10.57
C TYR A 94 -11.38 -12.88 -10.46
N ARG A 95 -12.28 -12.52 -11.39
CA ARG A 95 -13.02 -11.25 -11.34
C ARG A 95 -14.49 -11.41 -11.70
N ARG A 96 -15.23 -10.32 -11.49
CA ARG A 96 -16.53 -10.03 -12.11
C ARG A 96 -16.44 -8.68 -12.81
N LEU A 97 -16.93 -8.61 -14.04
CA LEU A 97 -16.81 -7.43 -14.88
C LEU A 97 -18.18 -6.80 -15.12
N LEU A 98 -18.31 -5.51 -14.79
CA LEU A 98 -19.41 -4.68 -15.23
C LEU A 98 -18.90 -3.62 -16.21
N ILE A 99 -19.69 -3.32 -17.23
CA ILE A 99 -19.37 -2.33 -18.27
C ILE A 99 -20.45 -1.26 -18.23
N LYS A 100 -20.07 0.00 -17.97
CA LYS A 100 -20.97 1.15 -18.16
C LYS A 100 -20.95 1.56 -19.61
N VAL A 101 -22.14 1.68 -20.21
CA VAL A 101 -22.31 2.07 -21.61
C VAL A 101 -22.91 3.47 -21.68
N GLU A 102 -22.25 4.36 -22.43
CA GLU A 102 -22.70 5.73 -22.70
C GLU A 102 -22.69 5.93 -24.22
N ASN A 103 -23.81 6.36 -24.81
CA ASN A 103 -23.95 6.59 -26.25
C ASN A 103 -23.49 5.39 -27.11
N ASP A 104 -23.96 4.19 -26.78
CA ASP A 104 -23.62 2.91 -27.43
C ASP A 104 -22.12 2.56 -27.43
N LYS A 105 -21.33 3.18 -26.54
CA LYS A 105 -19.91 2.92 -26.38
C LYS A 105 -19.58 2.55 -24.95
N ARG A 106 -18.54 1.74 -24.76
CA ARG A 106 -18.02 1.44 -23.42
C ARG A 106 -17.38 2.70 -22.85
N ALA A 107 -17.82 3.13 -21.68
CA ALA A 107 -17.29 4.31 -21.00
C ALA A 107 -16.49 3.94 -19.75
N VAL A 108 -16.91 2.90 -19.04
CA VAL A 108 -16.28 2.45 -17.80
C VAL A 108 -16.25 0.93 -17.75
N HIS A 109 -15.13 0.38 -17.28
CA HIS A 109 -15.06 -1.00 -16.81
C HIS A 109 -14.90 -1.00 -15.30
N LEU A 110 -15.73 -1.77 -14.62
CA LEU A 110 -15.62 -2.04 -13.20
C LEU A 110 -15.23 -3.51 -13.02
N HIS A 111 -14.00 -3.73 -12.59
CA HIS A 111 -13.45 -5.04 -12.28
C HIS A 111 -13.59 -5.28 -10.78
N ILE A 112 -14.49 -6.17 -10.41
CA ILE A 112 -14.73 -6.55 -9.01
C ILE A 112 -13.90 -7.79 -8.70
N MET A 113 -13.12 -7.75 -7.62
CA MET A 113 -12.25 -8.84 -7.18
C MET A 113 -12.40 -9.07 -5.66
N LEU A 114 -11.92 -10.22 -5.17
CA LEU A 114 -11.84 -10.48 -3.73
C LEU A 114 -10.63 -9.76 -3.11
N PRO A 115 -10.70 -9.38 -1.82
CA PRO A 115 -9.59 -8.78 -1.09
C PRO A 115 -8.31 -9.60 -1.18
N GLY A 116 -7.18 -8.91 -1.41
CA GLY A 116 -5.85 -9.52 -1.41
C GLY A 116 -5.49 -10.35 -2.66
N SER A 117 -6.34 -10.38 -3.69
CA SER A 117 -6.03 -11.10 -4.94
C SER A 117 -4.72 -10.63 -5.57
N LYS A 118 -3.96 -11.58 -6.14
CA LYS A 118 -2.68 -11.28 -6.79
C LYS A 118 -2.89 -10.42 -8.05
N GLU A 119 -4.00 -10.63 -8.75
CA GLU A 119 -4.37 -9.88 -9.95
C GLU A 119 -4.68 -8.42 -9.64
N ARG A 120 -5.39 -8.14 -8.53
CA ARG A 120 -5.63 -6.76 -8.07
C ARG A 120 -4.32 -6.05 -7.77
N LYS A 121 -3.44 -6.70 -7.02
CA LYS A 121 -2.10 -6.16 -6.70
C LYS A 121 -1.30 -5.87 -7.97
N ALA A 122 -1.31 -6.77 -8.94
CA ALA A 122 -0.60 -6.61 -10.21
C ALA A 122 -1.11 -5.42 -11.05
N GLU A 123 -2.42 -5.20 -11.13
CA GLU A 123 -3.01 -4.07 -11.86
C GLU A 123 -2.63 -2.72 -11.23
N ILE A 124 -2.69 -2.63 -9.89
CA ILE A 124 -2.28 -1.44 -9.13
C ILE A 124 -0.77 -1.21 -9.29
N GLU A 125 0.03 -2.26 -9.12
CA GLU A 125 1.49 -2.17 -9.27
C GLU A 125 1.89 -1.73 -10.68
N PHE A 126 1.26 -2.28 -11.72
CA PHE A 126 1.58 -1.90 -13.08
C PHE A 126 1.20 -0.44 -13.39
N ARG A 127 0.06 0.06 -12.88
CA ARG A 127 -0.30 1.49 -12.94
C ARG A 127 0.80 2.34 -12.30
N ASP A 128 1.23 1.99 -11.10
CA ASP A 128 2.22 2.77 -10.34
C ASP A 128 3.61 2.74 -11.00
N LEU A 129 3.97 1.62 -11.64
CA LEU A 129 5.17 1.52 -12.46
C LEU A 129 5.11 2.47 -13.66
N LEU A 130 3.99 2.50 -14.39
CA LEU A 130 3.81 3.44 -15.50
C LEU A 130 3.77 4.91 -15.05
N PHE A 131 3.33 5.17 -13.82
CA PHE A 131 3.32 6.50 -13.25
C PHE A 131 4.74 6.99 -12.94
N SER A 132 5.58 6.11 -12.36
CA SER A 132 6.92 6.43 -11.87
C SER A 132 8.04 6.27 -12.91
N ASP A 133 7.88 5.38 -13.88
CA ASP A 133 8.87 5.12 -14.94
C ASP A 133 8.42 5.68 -16.29
N THR A 134 8.97 6.84 -16.64
CA THR A 134 8.66 7.52 -17.90
C THR A 134 9.08 6.71 -19.12
N ARG A 135 10.17 5.93 -19.04
CA ARG A 135 10.64 5.10 -20.15
C ARG A 135 9.68 3.94 -20.37
N LEU A 136 9.31 3.22 -19.32
CA LEU A 136 8.33 2.14 -19.39
C LEU A 136 6.99 2.64 -19.93
N ARG A 137 6.54 3.83 -19.48
CA ARG A 137 5.33 4.48 -19.98
C ARG A 137 5.40 4.75 -21.49
N THR A 138 6.51 5.29 -21.99
CA THR A 138 6.72 5.53 -23.43
C THR A 138 6.74 4.23 -24.23
N GLU A 139 7.41 3.20 -23.74
CA GLU A 139 7.45 1.87 -24.38
C GLU A 139 6.04 1.24 -24.45
N TYR A 140 5.28 1.33 -23.36
CA TYR A 140 3.90 0.84 -23.31
C TYR A 140 2.95 1.64 -24.22
N ALA A 141 3.13 2.96 -24.33
CA ALA A 141 2.36 3.79 -25.26
C ALA A 141 2.57 3.35 -26.72
N ARG A 142 3.83 3.14 -27.13
CA ARG A 142 4.19 2.66 -28.47
C ARG A 142 3.60 1.26 -28.74
N LEU A 143 3.70 0.35 -27.78
CA LEU A 143 3.11 -0.98 -27.89
C LEU A 143 1.61 -0.90 -28.18
N LYS A 144 0.88 -0.08 -27.42
CA LYS A 144 -0.57 0.07 -27.61
C LYS A 144 -0.93 0.64 -28.98
N GLN A 145 -0.21 1.64 -29.46
CA GLN A 145 -0.45 2.19 -30.80
C GLN A 145 -0.26 1.12 -31.89
N ASN A 146 0.82 0.33 -31.79
CA ASN A 146 1.09 -0.77 -32.72
C ASN A 146 0.00 -1.87 -32.65
N LEU A 147 -0.40 -2.26 -31.44
CA LEU A 147 -1.44 -3.27 -31.25
C LEU A 147 -2.81 -2.79 -31.71
N ALA A 148 -3.16 -1.52 -31.50
CA ALA A 148 -4.42 -0.94 -31.96
C ALA A 148 -4.49 -0.91 -33.50
N ALA A 149 -3.37 -0.65 -34.16
CA ALA A 149 -3.28 -0.74 -35.62
C ALA A 149 -3.43 -2.19 -36.12
N ARG A 150 -2.78 -3.16 -35.45
CA ARG A 150 -2.79 -4.58 -35.83
C ARG A 150 -4.13 -5.27 -35.56
N TYR A 151 -4.75 -4.98 -34.42
CA TYR A 151 -5.96 -5.64 -33.92
C TYR A 151 -7.15 -4.68 -33.85
N LYS A 152 -7.28 -3.80 -34.85
CA LYS A 152 -8.30 -2.74 -34.89
C LYS A 152 -9.72 -3.26 -34.64
N ASN A 153 -10.05 -4.44 -35.17
CA ASN A 153 -11.38 -5.05 -35.04
C ASN A 153 -11.41 -6.25 -34.07
N ASP A 154 -10.34 -6.47 -33.31
CA ASP A 154 -10.20 -7.59 -32.38
C ASP A 154 -9.70 -7.12 -31.01
N ARG A 155 -10.64 -6.81 -30.13
CA ARG A 155 -10.35 -6.25 -28.81
C ARG A 155 -9.75 -7.25 -27.84
N GLU A 156 -10.07 -8.53 -28.00
CA GLU A 156 -9.52 -9.59 -27.17
C GLU A 156 -8.06 -9.80 -27.54
N ALA A 157 -7.73 -9.96 -28.82
CA ALA A 157 -6.34 -10.07 -29.27
C ALA A 157 -5.51 -8.82 -28.91
N TYR A 158 -6.10 -7.61 -28.99
CA TYR A 158 -5.46 -6.38 -28.49
C TYR A 158 -5.15 -6.45 -27.00
N THR A 159 -6.07 -6.99 -26.20
CA THR A 159 -5.93 -7.08 -24.74
C THR A 159 -4.88 -8.12 -24.37
N ASP A 160 -4.96 -9.31 -24.97
CA ASP A 160 -4.10 -10.44 -24.66
C ASP A 160 -2.66 -10.22 -25.14
N SER A 161 -2.47 -9.52 -26.26
CA SER A 161 -1.14 -9.18 -26.78
C SER A 161 -0.33 -8.25 -25.87
N LYS A 162 -0.96 -7.59 -24.90
CA LYS A 162 -0.26 -6.77 -23.89
C LYS A 162 0.24 -7.59 -22.71
N THR A 163 -0.32 -8.78 -22.50
CA THR A 163 -0.09 -9.59 -21.28
C THR A 163 1.39 -9.83 -21.04
N SER A 164 2.16 -10.25 -22.06
CA SER A 164 3.59 -10.51 -21.91
C SER A 164 4.39 -9.25 -21.54
N PHE A 165 4.03 -8.08 -22.08
CA PHE A 165 4.68 -6.83 -21.71
C PHE A 165 4.43 -6.48 -20.24
N ILE A 166 3.17 -6.58 -19.79
CA ILE A 166 2.78 -6.29 -18.41
C ILE A 166 3.50 -7.24 -17.46
N GLN A 167 3.48 -8.54 -17.75
CA GLN A 167 4.15 -9.56 -16.95
C GLN A 167 5.67 -9.32 -16.89
N ASN A 168 6.30 -8.97 -18.00
CA ASN A 168 7.73 -8.66 -18.03
C ASN A 168 8.05 -7.39 -17.24
N ALA A 169 7.24 -6.34 -17.35
CA ALA A 169 7.43 -5.11 -16.59
C ALA A 169 7.34 -5.35 -15.07
N LEU A 170 6.32 -6.11 -14.65
CA LEU A 170 6.15 -6.51 -13.25
C LEU A 170 7.31 -7.40 -12.77
N ALA A 171 7.74 -8.37 -13.58
CA ALA A 171 8.87 -9.25 -13.25
C ALA A 171 10.19 -8.47 -13.16
N MET A 172 10.44 -7.55 -14.09
CA MET A 172 11.61 -6.68 -14.06
C MET A 172 11.61 -5.79 -12.82
N ALA A 173 10.47 -5.16 -12.49
CA ALA A 173 10.32 -4.38 -11.27
C ALA A 173 10.55 -5.21 -10.00
N ALA A 174 10.03 -6.44 -9.97
CA ALA A 174 10.25 -7.36 -8.86
C ALA A 174 11.72 -7.80 -8.71
N ASN A 175 12.46 -7.86 -9.82
CA ASN A 175 13.88 -8.23 -9.86
C ASN A 175 14.85 -7.05 -9.63
N THR A 176 14.44 -5.82 -9.92
CA THR A 176 15.26 -4.62 -9.64
C THR A 176 15.11 -4.11 -8.22
N ARG A 177 14.02 -4.45 -7.53
CA ARG A 177 13.87 -4.14 -6.10
C ARG A 177 14.76 -5.05 -5.27
N ILE A 178 15.68 -4.46 -4.51
CA ILE A 178 16.48 -5.21 -3.54
C ILE A 178 15.53 -5.96 -2.59
N PRO A 179 15.62 -7.30 -2.52
CA PRO A 179 14.92 -8.05 -1.48
C PRO A 179 15.62 -7.80 -0.15
N ILE A 180 14.89 -7.28 0.82
CA ILE A 180 15.42 -7.03 2.17
C ILE A 180 14.48 -7.67 3.19
N ILE A 181 15.04 -8.52 4.05
CA ILE A 181 14.27 -9.19 5.10
C ILE A 181 13.94 -8.19 6.21
N PHE A 182 12.69 -8.12 6.64
CA PHE A 182 12.30 -7.36 7.82
C PHE A 182 12.22 -8.28 9.04
N ALA A 183 13.13 -8.05 9.99
CA ALA A 183 13.33 -8.83 11.22
C ALA A 183 12.30 -8.50 12.30
N THR A 184 11.02 -8.76 12.02
CA THR A 184 9.93 -8.62 13.00
C THR A 184 8.83 -9.66 12.77
N ASN A 185 8.24 -10.14 13.87
CA ASN A 185 7.01 -10.95 13.86
C ASN A 185 5.75 -10.11 14.14
N ASN A 186 5.90 -8.81 14.43
CA ASN A 186 4.76 -7.95 14.73
C ASN A 186 4.07 -7.51 13.43
N GLN A 187 2.86 -8.02 13.20
CA GLN A 187 2.10 -7.75 11.99
C GLN A 187 1.69 -6.27 11.84
N HIS A 188 1.44 -5.55 12.94
CA HIS A 188 1.14 -4.12 12.88
C HIS A 188 2.36 -3.31 12.39
N LYS A 189 3.56 -3.66 12.87
CA LYS A 189 4.83 -3.07 12.38
C LYS A 189 5.03 -3.33 10.88
N VAL A 190 4.73 -4.55 10.43
CA VAL A 190 4.79 -4.92 9.00
C VAL A 190 3.84 -4.05 8.18
N THR A 191 2.58 -3.92 8.60
CA THR A 191 1.58 -3.10 7.89
C THR A 191 2.01 -1.64 7.78
N GLU A 192 2.50 -1.03 8.87
CA GLU A 192 2.96 0.36 8.84
C GLU A 192 4.21 0.54 7.97
N ILE A 193 5.22 -0.34 8.09
CA ILE A 193 6.43 -0.27 7.26
C ILE A 193 6.11 -0.47 5.78
N GLN A 194 5.23 -1.42 5.44
CA GLN A 194 4.82 -1.65 4.06
C GLN A 194 4.07 -0.43 3.49
N SER A 195 3.19 0.18 4.27
CA SER A 195 2.52 1.43 3.88
C SER A 195 3.50 2.59 3.71
N ALA A 196 4.51 2.67 4.57
CA ALA A 196 5.53 3.72 4.54
C ALA A 196 6.49 3.60 3.35
N ILE A 197 7.04 2.41 3.13
CA ILE A 197 8.01 2.12 2.06
C ILE A 197 7.31 2.05 0.70
N GLY A 198 6.08 1.54 0.66
CA GLY A 198 5.34 1.28 -0.56
C GLY A 198 6.10 0.33 -1.50
N ASN A 199 6.05 0.62 -2.79
CA ASN A 199 6.67 -0.19 -3.83
C ASN A 199 8.17 0.12 -4.04
N LYS A 200 8.83 0.82 -3.11
CA LYS A 200 10.23 1.26 -3.27
C LYS A 200 11.24 0.16 -2.92
N LEU A 201 10.89 -0.76 -2.02
CA LEU A 201 11.71 -1.91 -1.63
C LEU A 201 10.85 -3.18 -1.62
N ARG A 202 11.47 -4.32 -1.90
CA ARG A 202 10.80 -5.62 -1.73
C ARG A 202 11.05 -6.12 -0.31
N VAL A 203 10.13 -5.83 0.59
CA VAL A 203 10.19 -6.29 1.98
C VAL A 203 9.74 -7.75 2.08
N ILE A 204 10.59 -8.60 2.65
CA ILE A 204 10.29 -10.01 2.93
C ILE A 204 10.08 -10.16 4.44
N THR A 205 8.91 -10.61 4.89
CA THR A 205 8.66 -10.85 6.32
C THR A 205 9.43 -12.09 6.81
N LEU A 206 9.63 -12.24 8.12
CA LEU A 206 10.22 -13.46 8.68
C LEU A 206 9.44 -14.72 8.28
N ARG A 207 8.11 -14.64 8.32
CA ARG A 207 7.20 -15.70 7.86
C ARG A 207 7.46 -16.05 6.39
N ASP A 208 7.54 -15.06 5.50
CA ASP A 208 7.80 -15.29 4.07
C ASP A 208 9.21 -15.83 3.80
N ALA A 209 10.16 -15.53 4.68
CA ALA A 209 11.51 -16.08 4.66
C ALA A 209 11.60 -17.50 5.25
N GLY A 210 10.51 -18.05 5.78
CA GLY A 210 10.50 -19.35 6.47
C GLY A 210 11.24 -19.35 7.81
N ILE A 211 11.33 -18.19 8.46
CA ILE A 211 12.02 -17.99 9.74
C ILE A 211 10.96 -17.83 10.83
N ASP A 212 10.96 -18.75 11.79
CA ASP A 212 10.07 -18.74 12.95
C ASP A 212 10.90 -18.78 14.23
N ILE A 213 11.40 -17.61 14.62
CA ILE A 213 12.14 -17.40 15.87
C ILE A 213 11.61 -16.16 16.57
N ASP A 214 11.59 -16.19 17.90
CA ASP A 214 11.45 -14.97 18.70
C ASP A 214 12.83 -14.38 18.96
N ILE A 215 13.02 -13.10 18.63
CA ILE A 215 14.32 -12.45 18.76
C ILE A 215 14.30 -11.63 20.05
N PRO A 216 15.18 -11.93 21.03
CA PRO A 216 15.19 -11.21 22.28
C PRO A 216 15.56 -9.72 22.09
N GLU A 217 15.04 -8.88 22.98
CA GLU A 217 15.34 -7.44 23.06
C GLU A 217 15.92 -7.13 24.47
N PRO A 218 17.17 -7.55 24.74
CA PRO A 218 17.74 -7.55 26.08
C PRO A 218 18.36 -6.21 26.49
N HIS A 219 18.45 -5.24 25.56
CA HIS A 219 19.23 -4.03 25.75
C HIS A 219 18.37 -2.85 26.22
N ASP A 220 19.02 -1.87 26.85
CA ASP A 220 18.37 -0.69 27.43
C ASP A 220 18.12 0.45 26.43
N THR A 221 18.52 0.28 25.16
CA THR A 221 18.35 1.31 24.11
C THR A 221 17.64 0.75 22.88
N LEU A 222 16.87 1.60 22.20
CA LEU A 222 16.17 1.25 20.95
C LEU A 222 17.18 0.86 19.86
N GLU A 223 18.30 1.58 19.80
CA GLU A 223 19.39 1.34 18.86
C GLU A 223 19.97 -0.06 19.03
N ALA A 224 20.27 -0.47 20.26
CA ALA A 224 20.85 -1.77 20.55
C ALA A 224 19.86 -2.92 20.30
N ASN A 225 18.58 -2.76 20.64
CA ASN A 225 17.55 -3.76 20.35
C ASN A 225 17.25 -3.89 18.86
N ALA A 226 17.22 -2.78 18.11
CA ALA A 226 17.15 -2.84 16.65
C ALA A 226 18.36 -3.60 16.09
N THR A 227 19.58 -3.23 16.50
CA THR A 227 20.83 -3.87 16.08
C THR A 227 20.85 -5.38 16.36
N GLU A 228 20.40 -5.80 17.54
CA GLU A 228 20.31 -7.23 17.92
C GLU A 228 19.40 -8.00 16.95
N LYS A 229 18.23 -7.42 16.63
CA LYS A 229 17.26 -8.02 15.71
C LYS A 229 17.80 -8.17 14.29
N SER A 230 18.40 -7.12 13.73
CA SER A 230 18.96 -7.16 12.39
C SER A 230 20.16 -8.10 12.33
N THR A 231 21.07 -8.03 13.31
CA THR A 231 22.28 -8.87 13.39
C THR A 231 21.92 -10.35 13.53
N THR A 232 20.92 -10.68 14.35
CA THR A 232 20.45 -12.06 14.51
C THR A 232 19.98 -12.64 13.17
N ILE A 233 19.14 -11.90 12.44
CA ILE A 233 18.63 -12.34 11.13
C ILE A 233 19.72 -12.38 10.06
N HIS A 234 20.64 -11.40 10.07
CA HIS A 234 21.76 -11.40 9.16
C HIS A 234 22.67 -12.60 9.38
N ARG A 235 22.99 -12.94 10.64
CA ARG A 235 23.80 -14.12 10.99
C ARG A 235 23.15 -15.43 10.53
N LEU A 236 21.82 -15.53 10.62
CA LEU A 236 21.08 -16.72 10.22
C LEU A 236 20.98 -16.89 8.70
N THR A 237 20.92 -15.78 7.95
CA THR A 237 20.55 -15.82 6.53
C THR A 237 21.66 -15.41 5.58
N GLY A 238 22.65 -14.63 6.04
CA GLY A 238 23.65 -13.96 5.22
C GLY A 238 23.07 -12.91 4.26
N LYS A 239 21.79 -12.56 4.39
CA LYS A 239 21.06 -11.66 3.47
C LYS A 239 21.01 -10.24 4.01
N ASN A 240 20.75 -9.28 3.12
CA ASN A 240 20.39 -7.93 3.50
C ASN A 240 19.08 -7.95 4.30
N CYS A 241 19.09 -7.30 5.45
CA CYS A 241 17.93 -7.26 6.34
C CYS A 241 17.89 -5.93 7.08
N PHE A 242 16.71 -5.58 7.56
CA PHE A 242 16.56 -4.52 8.55
C PHE A 242 15.65 -4.99 9.67
N SER A 243 15.73 -4.31 10.80
CA SER A 243 14.83 -4.43 11.95
C SER A 243 14.36 -3.04 12.34
N GLU A 244 13.47 -2.97 13.33
CA GLU A 244 13.21 -1.72 14.03
C GLU A 244 12.93 -1.94 15.51
N ASP A 245 13.16 -0.90 16.30
CA ASP A 245 12.67 -0.79 17.66
C ASP A 245 11.98 0.54 17.91
N THR A 246 10.91 0.53 18.71
CA THR A 246 10.04 1.69 18.93
C THR A 246 9.76 1.89 20.40
N GLY A 247 9.90 3.12 20.86
CA GLY A 247 9.55 3.54 22.21
C GLY A 247 8.66 4.79 22.23
N LEU A 248 7.78 4.87 23.22
CA LEU A 248 7.14 6.10 23.68
C LEU A 248 7.97 6.67 24.83
N GLU A 249 8.30 7.95 24.76
CA GLU A 249 9.04 8.65 25.82
C GLU A 249 8.19 9.81 26.33
N VAL A 250 7.85 9.80 27.62
CA VAL A 250 7.04 10.85 28.24
C VAL A 250 7.92 11.72 29.13
N LEU A 251 7.93 13.03 28.87
CA LEU A 251 8.85 13.97 29.50
C LEU A 251 8.67 14.02 31.02
N ALA A 252 7.43 14.13 31.48
CA ALA A 252 7.10 14.16 32.92
C ALA A 252 7.43 12.87 33.66
N LEU A 253 7.64 11.76 32.94
CA LEU A 253 8.06 10.47 33.49
C LEU A 253 9.53 10.17 33.20
N ASN A 254 10.35 11.20 32.96
CA ASN A 254 11.78 11.08 32.66
C ASN A 254 12.09 10.13 31.49
N GLY A 255 11.24 10.14 30.46
CA GLY A 255 11.41 9.30 29.27
C GLY A 255 10.79 7.91 29.36
N GLU A 256 10.17 7.54 30.48
CA GLU A 256 9.38 6.30 30.53
C GLU A 256 8.15 6.38 29.59
N PRO A 257 7.69 5.26 29.01
CA PRO A 257 8.20 3.89 29.15
C PRO A 257 9.50 3.57 28.37
N GLY A 258 9.87 4.39 27.39
CA GLY A 258 11.09 4.24 26.59
C GLY A 258 11.19 2.87 25.93
N VAL A 259 12.35 2.22 26.07
CA VAL A 259 12.62 0.87 25.54
C VAL A 259 11.66 -0.21 26.06
N LEU A 260 11.02 0.02 27.22
CA LEU A 260 10.07 -0.92 27.82
C LEU A 260 8.64 -0.75 27.31
N SER A 261 8.41 0.08 26.29
CA SER A 261 7.07 0.41 25.76
C SER A 261 6.18 -0.80 25.48
N ALA A 262 6.73 -1.88 24.92
CA ALA A 262 5.95 -3.09 24.64
C ALA A 262 5.56 -3.86 25.90
N ARG A 263 6.37 -3.79 26.96
CA ARG A 263 6.25 -4.58 28.20
C ARG A 263 6.11 -3.72 29.45
N TYR A 264 5.58 -2.51 29.30
CA TYR A 264 5.62 -1.51 30.36
C TYR A 264 4.90 -1.96 31.64
N ALA A 265 3.79 -2.68 31.48
CA ALA A 265 3.00 -3.26 32.56
C ALA A 265 3.34 -4.73 32.87
N GLY A 266 4.28 -5.35 32.14
CA GLY A 266 4.69 -6.74 32.32
C GLY A 266 5.00 -7.48 31.02
N GLU A 267 5.45 -8.73 31.15
CA GLU A 267 5.82 -9.62 30.03
C GLU A 267 4.64 -10.10 29.18
N ASP A 268 3.41 -9.86 29.63
CA ASP A 268 2.20 -10.17 28.86
C ASP A 268 1.96 -9.21 27.69
N LYS A 269 2.71 -8.10 27.61
CA LYS A 269 2.71 -7.13 26.50
C LYS A 269 1.31 -6.58 26.15
N SER A 270 0.40 -6.47 27.13
CA SER A 270 -0.95 -5.93 26.92
C SER A 270 -0.93 -4.42 26.73
N PHE A 271 -1.47 -3.94 25.60
CA PHE A 271 -1.57 -2.52 25.30
C PHE A 271 -2.46 -1.79 26.31
N GLU A 272 -3.58 -2.40 26.72
CA GLU A 272 -4.52 -1.83 27.68
C GLU A 272 -3.85 -1.63 29.05
N LYS A 273 -3.11 -2.64 29.54
CA LYS A 273 -2.38 -2.52 30.80
C LYS A 273 -1.25 -1.50 30.72
N ASN A 274 -0.53 -1.46 29.60
CA ASN A 274 0.52 -0.49 29.35
C ASN A 274 -0.02 0.95 29.38
N ILE A 275 -1.15 1.21 28.71
CA ILE A 275 -1.85 2.50 28.73
C ILE A 275 -2.33 2.84 30.14
N ALA A 276 -2.99 1.91 30.83
CA ALA A 276 -3.52 2.14 32.18
C ALA A 276 -2.40 2.51 33.16
N LYS A 277 -1.27 1.79 33.13
CA LYS A 277 -0.10 2.09 33.96
C LYS A 277 0.49 3.46 33.64
N LEU A 278 0.59 3.83 32.36
CA LEU A 278 1.10 5.13 31.95
C LEU A 278 0.21 6.28 32.44
N LEU A 279 -1.11 6.18 32.21
CA LEU A 279 -2.07 7.19 32.64
C LEU A 279 -2.12 7.30 34.16
N GLN A 280 -2.03 6.18 34.88
CA GLN A 280 -1.95 6.17 36.34
C GLN A 280 -0.70 6.92 36.85
N LYS A 281 0.46 6.68 36.24
CA LYS A 281 1.70 7.38 36.62
C LYS A 281 1.67 8.87 36.26
N LEU A 282 1.01 9.25 35.17
CA LEU A 282 0.83 10.65 34.81
C LEU A 282 -0.17 11.38 35.71
N GLY A 283 -1.24 10.71 36.14
CA GLY A 283 -2.31 11.32 36.93
C GLY A 283 -2.77 12.66 36.33
N ASP A 284 -2.80 13.69 37.18
CA ASP A 284 -3.17 15.07 36.84
C ASP A 284 -1.97 15.95 36.44
N ASN A 285 -0.81 15.35 36.12
CA ASN A 285 0.36 16.14 35.72
C ASN A 285 0.03 16.99 34.46
N PRO A 286 0.23 18.33 34.52
CA PRO A 286 -0.09 19.20 33.40
C PRO A 286 0.90 19.07 32.23
N ASP A 287 2.12 18.59 32.47
CA ASP A 287 3.10 18.37 31.41
C ASP A 287 2.93 16.97 30.82
N ARG A 288 2.16 16.89 29.74
CA ARG A 288 1.87 15.63 29.04
C ARG A 288 2.68 15.48 27.75
N ARG A 289 3.74 16.27 27.57
CA ARG A 289 4.60 16.18 26.38
C ARG A 289 5.22 14.79 26.28
N ALA A 290 5.16 14.23 25.09
CA ALA A 290 5.70 12.91 24.80
C ALA A 290 6.19 12.84 23.35
N ARG A 291 6.99 11.83 23.06
CA ARG A 291 7.38 11.51 21.68
C ARG A 291 7.40 10.02 21.45
N PHE A 292 7.01 9.62 20.25
CA PHE A 292 7.40 8.32 19.74
C PHE A 292 8.74 8.41 19.02
N ARG A 293 9.61 7.43 19.26
CA ARG A 293 10.88 7.24 18.54
C ARG A 293 10.90 5.85 17.94
N THR A 294 11.25 5.75 16.66
CA THR A 294 11.62 4.50 15.99
C THR A 294 13.07 4.58 15.55
N VAL A 295 13.83 3.53 15.83
CA VAL A 295 15.15 3.30 15.24
C VAL A 295 15.08 2.08 14.33
N ILE A 296 15.45 2.25 13.07
CA ILE A 296 15.66 1.17 12.10
C ILE A 296 17.14 0.83 12.06
N SER A 297 17.49 -0.46 12.19
CA SER A 297 18.83 -0.96 11.88
C SER A 297 18.81 -1.73 10.57
N LEU A 298 19.55 -1.26 9.57
CA LEU A 298 19.74 -1.90 8.27
C LEU A 298 21.14 -2.54 8.23
N ILE A 299 21.20 -3.82 7.90
CA ILE A 299 22.41 -4.48 7.47
C ILE A 299 22.35 -4.67 5.95
N TYR A 300 23.24 -3.98 5.25
CA TYR A 300 23.37 -4.01 3.80
C TYR A 300 24.81 -4.24 3.39
N ASN A 301 25.07 -5.27 2.59
CA ASN A 301 26.42 -5.69 2.18
C ASN A 301 27.40 -5.79 3.37
N ASN A 302 26.94 -6.45 4.44
CA ASN A 302 27.68 -6.67 5.69
C ASN A 302 28.07 -5.39 6.45
N ARG A 303 27.40 -4.27 6.19
CA ARG A 303 27.56 -3.01 6.94
C ARG A 303 26.24 -2.59 7.57
N GLU A 304 26.32 -2.10 8.80
CA GLU A 304 25.17 -1.59 9.53
C GLU A 304 24.96 -0.08 9.33
N TYR A 305 23.70 0.33 9.25
CA TYR A 305 23.24 1.71 9.18
C TYR A 305 22.01 1.89 10.08
N LEU A 306 21.98 2.99 10.84
CA LEU A 306 20.86 3.32 11.73
C LEU A 306 20.07 4.52 11.20
N PHE A 307 18.74 4.44 11.27
CA PHE A 307 17.84 5.52 10.86
C PHE A 307 16.81 5.80 11.95
N GLU A 308 16.78 7.02 12.44
CA GLU A 308 15.83 7.45 13.47
C GLU A 308 14.67 8.25 12.89
N GLY A 309 13.46 7.99 13.36
CA GLY A 309 12.31 8.85 13.16
C GLY A 309 11.64 9.19 14.49
N ILE A 310 11.25 10.47 14.64
CA ILE A 310 10.64 11.00 15.86
C ILE A 310 9.29 11.64 15.50
N SER A 311 8.30 11.41 16.35
CA SER A 311 7.00 12.09 16.32
C SER A 311 6.75 12.68 17.70
N ASP A 312 6.93 14.00 17.82
CA ASP A 312 6.59 14.75 19.03
C ASP A 312 5.08 14.95 19.14
N GLY A 313 4.59 15.08 20.37
CA GLY A 313 3.16 15.18 20.67
C GLY A 313 2.88 15.26 22.16
N HIS A 314 1.68 14.84 22.55
CA HIS A 314 1.27 14.80 23.95
C HIS A 314 0.31 13.65 24.27
N ILE A 315 0.21 13.31 25.55
CA ILE A 315 -0.63 12.23 26.07
C ILE A 315 -2.00 12.77 26.50
N LEU A 316 -3.09 12.12 26.05
CA LEU A 316 -4.45 12.41 26.50
C LEU A 316 -4.69 11.94 27.95
N HIS A 317 -5.73 12.47 28.58
CA HIS A 317 -6.17 12.00 29.90
C HIS A 317 -6.92 10.67 29.84
N THR A 318 -7.65 10.44 28.74
CA THR A 318 -8.40 9.21 28.48
C THR A 318 -8.15 8.74 27.06
N PRO A 319 -8.16 7.43 26.79
CA PRO A 319 -8.10 6.90 25.43
C PRO A 319 -9.18 7.47 24.53
N ASP A 320 -8.83 7.77 23.29
CA ASP A 320 -9.73 8.25 22.25
C ASP A 320 -9.42 7.54 20.93
N GLY A 321 -10.43 6.95 20.28
CA GLY A 321 -10.26 6.18 19.05
C GLY A 321 -9.93 4.69 19.26
N SER A 322 -9.90 3.95 18.15
CA SER A 322 -9.76 2.49 18.12
C SER A 322 -8.84 1.95 17.02
N GLU A 323 -8.40 2.81 16.09
CA GLU A 323 -7.46 2.43 15.04
C GLU A 323 -6.03 2.27 15.59
N GLY A 324 -5.17 1.58 14.83
CA GLY A 324 -3.75 1.44 15.20
C GLY A 324 -3.50 0.44 16.33
N PHE A 325 -2.45 0.65 17.13
CA PHE A 325 -2.03 -0.26 18.19
C PHE A 325 -1.16 0.43 19.27
N GLY A 326 -0.89 -0.27 20.38
CA GLY A 326 -0.03 0.26 21.44
C GLY A 326 -0.63 1.49 22.11
N TYR A 327 0.13 2.59 22.14
CA TYR A 327 -0.28 3.83 22.79
C TYR A 327 -1.01 4.81 21.86
N ASP A 328 -1.34 4.40 20.63
CA ASP A 328 -2.06 5.23 19.65
C ASP A 328 -3.34 5.89 20.21
N PRO A 329 -4.16 5.23 21.06
CA PRO A 329 -5.37 5.84 21.61
C PRO A 329 -5.15 7.03 22.54
N ILE A 330 -3.94 7.19 23.08
CA ILE A 330 -3.64 8.25 24.03
C ILE A 330 -2.62 9.25 23.51
N PHE A 331 -2.08 9.07 22.30
CA PHE A 331 -1.04 9.93 21.75
C PHE A 331 -1.62 10.83 20.66
N VAL A 332 -1.48 12.16 20.85
CA VAL A 332 -1.83 13.17 19.84
C VAL A 332 -0.53 13.75 19.29
N PRO A 333 -0.25 13.61 17.98
CA PRO A 333 0.94 14.19 17.37
C PRO A 333 0.87 15.72 17.34
N GLU A 334 2.03 16.35 17.35
CA GLU A 334 2.13 17.77 17.06
C GLU A 334 1.61 18.08 15.64
N GLY A 335 0.73 19.08 15.53
CA GLY A 335 0.10 19.48 14.27
C GLY A 335 -1.30 18.92 14.01
N ASP A 336 -1.82 18.04 14.87
CA ASP A 336 -3.22 17.57 14.84
C ASP A 336 -3.84 17.66 16.24
N THR A 337 -5.16 17.47 16.33
CA THR A 337 -5.92 17.44 17.60
C THR A 337 -6.47 16.06 17.91
N ARG A 338 -6.45 15.15 16.94
CA ARG A 338 -6.92 13.77 17.06
C ARG A 338 -5.79 12.86 17.55
N SER A 339 -6.14 11.83 18.31
CA SER A 339 -5.18 10.77 18.64
C SER A 339 -4.80 9.97 17.39
N PHE A 340 -3.68 9.25 17.42
CA PHE A 340 -3.35 8.31 16.35
C PHE A 340 -4.44 7.26 16.12
N ALA A 341 -5.16 6.84 17.16
CA ALA A 341 -6.25 5.87 17.02
C ALA A 341 -7.54 6.44 16.40
N ARG A 342 -7.59 7.75 16.14
CA ARG A 342 -8.65 8.42 15.37
C ARG A 342 -8.26 8.69 13.92
N MET A 343 -7.05 8.30 13.52
CA MET A 343 -6.52 8.49 12.18
C MET A 343 -6.55 7.18 11.40
N THR A 344 -6.90 7.24 10.13
CA THR A 344 -6.60 6.16 9.19
C THR A 344 -5.08 5.96 9.08
N LEU A 345 -4.64 4.81 8.58
CA LEU A 345 -3.22 4.54 8.35
C LEU A 345 -2.56 5.61 7.44
N GLU A 346 -3.29 6.09 6.43
CA GLU A 346 -2.83 7.14 5.52
C GLU A 346 -2.64 8.49 6.24
N GLU A 347 -3.61 8.89 7.06
CA GLU A 347 -3.50 10.11 7.88
C GLU A 347 -2.35 9.99 8.88
N LYS A 348 -2.25 8.88 9.61
CA LYS A 348 -1.18 8.62 10.59
C LYS A 348 0.21 8.73 9.97
N ASN A 349 0.37 8.28 8.73
CA ASN A 349 1.65 8.33 8.03
C ASN A 349 2.22 9.74 7.88
N HIS A 350 1.40 10.80 7.91
CA HIS A 350 1.86 12.19 7.84
C HIS A 350 2.71 12.59 9.07
N TYR A 351 2.42 12.00 10.24
CA TYR A 351 3.05 12.34 11.51
C TYR A 351 3.98 11.24 12.04
N SER A 352 3.82 10.01 11.54
CA SER A 352 4.42 8.79 12.08
C SER A 352 5.95 8.83 12.17
N HIS A 353 6.45 8.50 13.35
CA HIS A 353 7.86 8.26 13.67
C HIS A 353 8.45 7.14 12.79
N ARG A 354 7.69 6.04 12.59
CA ARG A 354 8.10 4.92 11.74
C ARG A 354 8.18 5.29 10.27
N ARG A 355 7.22 6.09 9.77
CA ARG A 355 7.29 6.63 8.39
C ARG A 355 8.55 7.46 8.19
N LYS A 356 8.84 8.38 9.11
CA LYS A 356 10.04 9.22 9.07
C LYS A 356 11.34 8.40 9.06
N ALA A 357 11.42 7.34 9.87
CA ALA A 357 12.57 6.43 9.84
C ALA A 357 12.67 5.66 8.52
N ALA A 358 11.55 5.15 8.01
CA ALA A 358 11.48 4.40 6.76
C ALA A 358 11.81 5.27 5.53
N ASP A 359 11.41 6.53 5.51
CA ASP A 359 11.76 7.46 4.42
C ASP A 359 13.28 7.69 4.38
N LYS A 360 13.95 7.80 5.54
CA LYS A 360 15.43 7.88 5.61
C LYS A 360 16.10 6.60 5.10
N LEU A 361 15.59 5.42 5.51
CA LEU A 361 16.06 4.13 5.01
C LEU A 361 15.97 4.04 3.48
N VAL A 362 14.79 4.38 2.93
CA VAL A 362 14.53 4.34 1.50
C VAL A 362 15.44 5.30 0.75
N ALA A 363 15.59 6.54 1.23
CA ALA A 363 16.48 7.53 0.61
C ALA A 363 17.92 7.03 0.58
N PHE A 364 18.39 6.40 1.67
CA PHE A 364 19.72 5.81 1.72
C PHE A 364 19.89 4.65 0.74
N ILE A 365 18.93 3.73 0.65
CA ILE A 365 19.03 2.60 -0.30
C ILE A 365 19.05 3.11 -1.75
N GLN A 366 18.28 4.16 -2.05
CA GLN A 366 18.28 4.79 -3.38
C GLN A 366 19.66 5.38 -3.73
N THR A 367 20.35 6.02 -2.78
CA THR A 367 21.66 6.63 -3.04
C THR A 367 22.74 5.59 -3.32
N ILE A 368 22.69 4.42 -2.67
CA ILE A 368 23.68 3.35 -2.86
C ILE A 368 23.37 2.42 -4.04
N THR A 369 22.13 2.43 -4.55
CA THR A 369 21.74 1.61 -5.71
C THR A 369 21.72 2.36 -7.03
N ASN A 370 21.44 3.66 -6.99
CA ASN A 370 21.49 4.55 -8.15
C ASN A 370 22.42 5.72 -7.82
N PRO A 371 23.74 5.48 -7.73
CA PRO A 371 24.68 6.57 -7.47
C PRO A 371 24.57 7.60 -8.60
N PRO A 372 24.60 8.91 -8.29
CA PRO A 372 24.65 9.94 -9.32
C PRO A 372 25.88 9.68 -10.22
N PRO A 373 25.80 10.01 -11.52
CA PRO A 373 26.96 9.89 -12.40
C PRO A 373 28.12 10.69 -11.81
N PRO A 374 29.36 10.16 -11.86
CA PRO A 374 30.51 10.87 -11.33
C PRO A 374 30.58 12.27 -11.95
N SER A 375 30.82 13.28 -11.11
CA SER A 375 31.07 14.64 -11.54
C SER A 375 32.22 14.63 -12.54
N ALA A 376 31.97 15.10 -13.76
CA ALA A 376 32.96 15.23 -14.82
C ALA A 376 34.01 16.30 -14.51
#